data_AF-A0A2T9Q352-F1
#
_entry.id   AF-A0A2T9Q352-F1
#
_cell.length_a   1.000
_cell.length_b   1.000
_cell.length_c   1.000
_cell.angle_alpha   90.00
_cell.angle_beta   90.00
_cell.angle_gamma   90.00
#
_symmetry.space_group_name_H-M   'P 1'
#
loop_
_entity.id
_entity.type
_entity.pdbx_description
1 polymer ?
#
loop_
_entity_poly.entity_id
_entity_poly.type
_entity_poly.pdbx_seq_one_letter_code
_entity_poly.pdbx_strand_id
1 'polypeptide(L)'
;MAKNDFKPFATGKGANVTSQPDWEALPALLSGFTAGKASSAQVNKALRQASFIAAALAQYTASKSGQDVLDDGDLSGFIAKMSAAFGKDFQTLDATLTALAGLATGADKLPYFNGNDTAALTVLTQVGRDIIGKNAIADVLTYLQLGEAAKRAVGTGTNQIPDMASFAAGPGWMKFPSGKIIQHGYHTSSASGAIIVNFPIPFPTQCFGVTGAGTDASAANIAGCHVIDKAGFNLSAWLVAANSVFNRTATNISWIAVGI
;
A
#
# COMPACT_ATOMS: atom_id res chain seq x y z
N MET A 1 -27.09 22.63 34.31
CA MET A 1 -26.63 21.39 34.96
C MET A 1 -27.86 20.56 35.26
N ALA A 2 -27.87 19.27 34.96
CA ALA A 2 -29.00 18.40 35.27
C ALA A 2 -29.25 18.34 36.79
N LYS A 3 -30.53 18.27 37.16
CA LYS A 3 -31.03 18.26 38.54
C LYS A 3 -30.86 16.87 39.17
N ASN A 4 -30.56 16.83 40.46
CA ASN A 4 -30.58 15.63 41.29
C ASN A 4 -31.48 15.89 42.50
N ASP A 5 -32.58 15.16 42.63
CA ASP A 5 -33.53 15.33 43.74
C ASP A 5 -33.20 14.46 44.97
N PHE A 6 -32.34 13.45 44.84
CA PHE A 6 -31.89 12.63 45.96
C PHE A 6 -30.88 13.41 46.80
N LYS A 7 -31.30 13.83 48.01
CA LYS A 7 -30.47 14.62 48.93
C LYS A 7 -29.97 13.77 50.09
N PRO A 8 -28.69 13.93 50.50
CA PRO A 8 -28.17 13.19 51.63
C PRO A 8 -28.72 13.80 52.94
N PHE A 9 -29.16 12.95 53.86
CA PHE A 9 -29.76 13.36 55.12
C PHE A 9 -28.69 13.59 56.20
N ALA A 10 -28.89 14.63 57.01
CA ALA A 10 -28.07 14.95 58.17
C ALA A 10 -26.57 15.17 57.89
N THR A 11 -26.10 15.57 56.72
CA THR A 11 -24.65 15.73 56.44
C THR A 11 -23.99 16.98 57.04
N GLY A 12 -24.78 17.90 57.61
CA GLY A 12 -24.29 19.15 58.18
C GLY A 12 -23.38 18.98 59.41
N LYS A 13 -22.56 20.00 59.66
CA LYS A 13 -21.74 20.09 60.89
C LYS A 13 -22.65 20.09 62.12
N GLY A 14 -22.31 19.26 63.11
CA GLY A 14 -23.09 19.15 64.36
C GLY A 14 -24.40 18.36 64.23
N ALA A 15 -24.66 17.71 63.10
CA ALA A 15 -25.87 16.91 62.94
C ALA A 15 -25.94 15.74 63.95
N ASN A 16 -27.13 15.50 64.50
CA ASN A 16 -27.41 14.49 65.51
C ASN A 16 -27.26 13.06 64.95
N VAL A 17 -26.03 12.56 64.91
CA VAL A 17 -25.73 11.16 64.60
C VAL A 17 -24.74 10.58 65.59
N THR A 18 -24.86 9.29 65.83
CA THR A 18 -23.87 8.52 66.57
C THR A 18 -22.51 8.55 65.87
N SER A 19 -21.42 8.54 66.65
CA SER A 19 -20.05 8.50 66.12
C SER A 19 -19.82 7.22 65.30
N GLN A 20 -18.81 7.19 64.44
CA GLN A 20 -18.52 5.98 63.66
C GLN A 20 -18.13 4.79 64.57
N PRO A 21 -17.23 4.93 65.56
CA PRO A 21 -16.89 3.84 66.46
C PRO A 21 -18.10 3.30 67.25
N ASP A 22 -18.94 4.19 67.78
CA ASP A 22 -20.12 3.78 68.57
C ASP A 22 -21.18 3.10 67.69
N TRP A 23 -21.27 3.48 66.41
CA TRP A 23 -22.17 2.86 65.44
C TRP A 23 -21.72 1.45 65.07
N GLU A 24 -20.43 1.25 64.83
CA GLU A 24 -19.85 -0.07 64.53
C GLU A 24 -19.93 -1.04 65.72
N ALA A 25 -19.86 -0.51 66.94
CA ALA A 25 -20.02 -1.29 68.17
C ALA A 25 -21.49 -1.59 68.54
N LEU A 26 -22.46 -0.97 67.86
CA LEU A 26 -23.88 -1.09 68.21
C LEU A 26 -24.43 -2.48 67.83
N PRO A 27 -24.94 -3.30 68.77
CA PRO A 27 -25.49 -4.62 68.44
C PRO A 27 -26.65 -4.57 67.42
N ALA A 28 -27.42 -3.49 67.45
CA ALA A 28 -28.53 -3.25 66.52
C ALA A 28 -28.08 -3.07 65.05
N LEU A 29 -26.79 -2.89 64.77
CA LEU A 29 -26.26 -2.91 63.40
C LEU A 29 -26.46 -4.28 62.74
N LEU A 30 -26.42 -5.36 63.54
CA LEU A 30 -26.62 -6.73 63.08
C LEU A 30 -28.10 -7.15 63.11
N SER A 31 -28.77 -6.90 64.23
CA SER A 31 -30.12 -7.41 64.49
C SER A 31 -31.25 -6.43 64.15
N GLY A 32 -30.92 -5.18 63.83
CA GLY A 32 -31.88 -4.07 63.91
C GLY A 32 -32.31 -3.78 65.35
N PHE A 33 -33.18 -2.77 65.50
CA PHE A 33 -33.83 -2.46 66.77
C PHE A 33 -35.02 -3.41 67.00
N THR A 34 -34.87 -4.36 67.92
CA THR A 34 -35.87 -5.41 68.19
C THR A 34 -36.79 -5.10 69.37
N ALA A 35 -36.33 -4.29 70.33
CA ALA A 35 -37.10 -3.84 71.48
C ALA A 35 -36.58 -2.48 71.99
N GLY A 36 -37.43 -1.76 72.74
CA GLY A 36 -37.09 -0.45 73.30
C GLY A 36 -37.20 0.71 72.29
N LYS A 37 -36.62 1.86 72.63
CA LYS A 37 -36.64 3.07 71.80
C LYS A 37 -35.34 3.16 71.00
N ALA A 38 -35.43 3.25 69.67
CA ALA A 38 -34.28 3.56 68.82
C ALA A 38 -33.85 5.01 69.04
N SER A 39 -32.56 5.25 69.38
CA SER A 39 -32.07 6.61 69.57
C SER A 39 -32.09 7.36 68.24
N SER A 40 -32.56 8.62 68.25
CA SER A 40 -32.60 9.46 67.04
C SER A 40 -31.22 9.60 66.40
N ALA A 41 -30.14 9.64 67.19
CA ALA A 41 -28.77 9.68 66.70
C ALA A 41 -28.38 8.40 65.91
N GLN A 42 -28.87 7.23 66.34
CA GLN A 42 -28.60 5.95 65.69
C GLN A 42 -29.45 5.80 64.42
N VAL A 43 -30.73 6.18 64.47
CA VAL A 43 -31.62 6.19 63.30
C VAL A 43 -31.11 7.16 62.24
N ASN A 44 -30.72 8.38 62.63
CA ASN A 44 -30.14 9.36 61.72
C ASN A 44 -28.83 8.87 61.10
N LYS A 45 -28.03 8.09 61.83
CA LYS A 45 -26.79 7.50 61.30
C LYS A 45 -27.10 6.50 60.18
N ALA A 46 -28.08 5.62 60.39
CA ALA A 46 -28.56 4.69 59.36
C ALA A 46 -29.11 5.44 58.13
N LEU A 47 -30.00 6.43 58.35
CA LEU A 47 -30.57 7.23 57.26
C LEU A 47 -29.50 8.02 56.50
N ARG A 48 -28.53 8.62 57.20
CA ARG A 48 -27.41 9.33 56.56
C ARG A 48 -26.61 8.39 55.67
N GLN A 49 -26.23 7.21 56.13
CA GLN A 49 -25.42 6.27 55.33
C GLN A 49 -26.15 5.88 54.03
N ALA A 50 -27.45 5.57 54.11
CA ALA A 50 -28.25 5.21 52.94
C ALA A 50 -28.43 6.39 51.96
N SER A 51 -28.90 7.53 52.47
CA SER A 51 -29.19 8.71 51.66
C SER A 51 -27.93 9.36 51.05
N PHE A 52 -26.77 9.24 51.72
CA PHE A 52 -25.49 9.72 51.20
C PHE A 52 -25.09 8.98 49.91
N ILE A 53 -25.16 7.64 49.92
CA ILE A 53 -24.84 6.84 48.73
C ILE A 53 -25.86 7.08 47.61
N ALA A 54 -27.16 7.15 47.94
CA ALA A 54 -28.21 7.44 46.96
C ALA A 54 -27.98 8.80 46.27
N ALA A 55 -27.71 9.85 47.05
CA ALA A 55 -27.45 11.18 46.51
C ALA A 55 -26.19 11.22 45.64
N ALA A 56 -25.13 10.48 46.01
CA ALA A 56 -23.89 10.41 45.24
C ALA A 56 -24.11 9.73 43.87
N LEU A 57 -24.80 8.59 43.85
CA LEU A 57 -25.14 7.87 42.61
C LEU A 57 -26.04 8.72 41.71
N ALA A 58 -27.08 9.33 42.28
CA ALA A 58 -27.98 10.20 41.54
C ALA A 58 -27.26 11.44 40.98
N GLN A 59 -26.33 12.02 41.74
CA GLN A 59 -25.51 13.14 41.27
C GLN A 59 -24.60 12.73 40.12
N TYR A 60 -23.94 11.57 40.23
CA TYR A 60 -23.12 11.02 39.15
C TYR A 60 -23.97 10.81 37.89
N THR A 61 -25.12 10.13 38.03
CA THR A 61 -26.05 9.87 36.93
C THR A 61 -26.52 11.15 36.26
N ALA A 62 -26.96 12.16 37.02
CA ALA A 62 -27.40 13.44 36.46
C ALA A 62 -26.26 14.14 35.70
N SER A 63 -25.07 14.19 36.31
CA SER A 63 -23.92 14.89 35.75
C SER A 63 -23.44 14.26 34.43
N LYS A 64 -23.43 12.93 34.35
CA LYS A 64 -22.91 12.19 33.19
C LYS A 64 -23.96 11.97 32.10
N SER A 65 -25.18 11.57 32.48
CA SER A 65 -26.26 11.42 31.49
C SER A 65 -26.70 12.75 30.90
N GLY A 66 -26.56 13.85 31.64
CA GLY A 66 -27.09 15.16 31.27
C GLY A 66 -28.61 15.27 31.45
N GLN A 67 -29.24 14.31 32.13
CA GLN A 67 -30.67 14.24 32.37
C GLN A 67 -30.99 14.42 33.85
N ASP A 68 -32.14 15.01 34.14
CA ASP A 68 -32.60 15.18 35.52
C ASP A 68 -32.90 13.82 36.17
N VAL A 69 -32.41 13.65 37.39
CA VAL A 69 -32.68 12.51 38.25
C VAL A 69 -33.67 12.96 39.33
N LEU A 70 -34.95 12.65 39.09
CA LEU A 70 -36.09 13.07 39.90
C LEU A 70 -36.49 11.99 40.90
N ASP A 71 -37.08 12.40 42.03
CA ASP A 71 -37.69 11.50 43.02
C ASP A 71 -39.18 11.29 42.68
N ASP A 72 -39.44 10.60 41.57
CA ASP A 72 -40.77 10.38 40.99
C ASP A 72 -41.23 8.91 41.04
N GLY A 73 -40.41 8.03 41.62
CA GLY A 73 -40.66 6.60 41.69
C GLY A 73 -40.39 5.82 40.38
N ASP A 74 -39.90 6.46 39.32
CA ASP A 74 -39.58 5.79 38.05
C ASP A 74 -38.21 5.10 38.11
N LEU A 75 -38.20 3.89 38.70
CA LEU A 75 -37.00 3.07 38.79
C LEU A 75 -36.42 2.71 37.42
N SER A 76 -37.28 2.40 36.44
CA SER A 76 -36.86 2.06 35.09
C SER A 76 -36.17 3.24 34.41
N GLY A 77 -36.73 4.44 34.55
CA GLY A 77 -36.13 5.69 34.07
C GLY A 77 -34.81 6.01 34.77
N PHE A 78 -34.71 5.79 36.08
CA PHE A 78 -33.43 5.94 36.80
C PHE A 78 -32.35 4.97 36.24
N ILE A 79 -32.69 3.70 36.04
CA ILE A 79 -31.77 2.71 35.47
C ILE A 79 -31.34 3.11 34.05
N ALA A 80 -32.28 3.59 33.21
CA ALA A 80 -31.96 4.06 31.87
C ALA A 80 -30.98 5.25 31.89
N LYS A 81 -31.20 6.22 32.77
CA LYS A 81 -30.30 7.37 32.97
C LYS A 81 -28.93 6.93 33.48
N MET A 82 -28.89 5.98 34.42
CA MET A 82 -27.64 5.43 34.95
C MET A 82 -26.84 4.68 33.88
N SER A 83 -27.50 3.86 33.05
CA SER A 83 -26.87 3.21 31.90
C SER A 83 -26.32 4.24 30.89
N ALA A 84 -27.08 5.30 30.61
CA ALA A 84 -26.62 6.39 29.75
C ALA A 84 -25.42 7.15 30.36
N ALA A 85 -25.40 7.32 31.69
CA ALA A 85 -24.28 7.90 32.42
C ALA A 85 -23.02 7.03 32.33
N PHE A 86 -23.14 5.71 32.55
CA PHE A 86 -22.02 4.79 32.39
C PHE A 86 -21.49 4.77 30.97
N GLY A 87 -22.35 4.81 29.95
CA GLY A 87 -21.93 4.88 28.55
C GLY A 87 -21.17 6.15 28.14
N LYS A 88 -21.05 7.17 29.02
CA LYS A 88 -20.17 8.33 28.78
C LYS A 88 -18.73 8.12 29.23
N ASP A 89 -18.55 7.40 30.33
CA ASP A 89 -17.23 7.23 30.96
C ASP A 89 -16.63 5.85 30.69
N PHE A 90 -17.47 4.86 30.38
CA PHE A 90 -17.10 3.47 30.20
C PHE A 90 -17.56 2.98 28.84
N GLN A 91 -16.71 2.16 28.23
CA GLN A 91 -17.06 1.40 27.06
C GLN A 91 -17.77 0.12 27.48
N THR A 92 -18.80 -0.27 26.73
CA THR A 92 -19.46 -1.56 26.91
C THR A 92 -18.46 -2.70 26.73
N LEU A 93 -18.61 -3.78 27.50
CA LEU A 93 -17.80 -4.97 27.33
C LEU A 93 -17.89 -5.47 25.89
N ASP A 94 -16.73 -5.56 25.25
CA ASP A 94 -16.56 -5.97 23.87
C ASP A 94 -15.38 -6.93 23.80
N ALA A 95 -15.59 -8.08 23.15
CA ALA A 95 -14.62 -9.17 23.14
C ALA A 95 -13.38 -8.80 22.30
N THR A 96 -13.55 -8.05 21.20
CA THR A 96 -12.43 -7.55 20.38
C THR A 96 -11.58 -6.54 21.15
N LEU A 97 -12.19 -5.62 21.90
CA LEU A 97 -11.46 -4.66 22.72
C LEU A 97 -10.78 -5.32 23.91
N THR A 98 -11.41 -6.32 24.50
CA THR A 98 -10.79 -7.15 25.55
C THR A 98 -9.55 -7.86 25.01
N ALA A 99 -9.61 -8.40 23.79
CA ALA A 99 -8.46 -9.05 23.14
C ALA A 99 -7.31 -8.06 22.90
N LEU A 100 -7.61 -6.85 22.40
CA LEU A 100 -6.60 -5.80 22.19
C LEU A 100 -5.98 -5.31 23.51
N ALA A 101 -6.80 -5.09 24.54
CA ALA A 101 -6.35 -4.66 25.86
C ALA A 101 -5.52 -5.72 26.58
N GLY A 102 -5.70 -7.00 26.25
CA GLY A 102 -4.93 -8.13 26.79
C GLY A 102 -3.55 -8.34 26.16
N LEU A 103 -3.18 -7.60 25.12
CA LEU A 103 -1.89 -7.76 24.46
C LEU A 103 -0.74 -7.27 25.35
N ALA A 104 0.31 -8.07 25.50
CA ALA A 104 1.52 -7.68 26.22
C ALA A 104 2.26 -6.57 25.45
N THR A 105 2.21 -5.34 25.94
CA THR A 105 2.90 -4.20 25.31
C THR A 105 4.39 -4.46 25.18
N GLY A 106 4.99 -4.02 24.07
CA GLY A 106 6.42 -4.16 23.82
C GLY A 106 6.87 -3.25 22.69
N ALA A 107 8.15 -2.87 22.70
CA ALA A 107 8.73 -2.11 21.60
C ALA A 107 8.62 -2.89 20.28
N ASP A 108 8.43 -2.16 19.19
CA ASP A 108 8.47 -2.71 17.83
C ASP A 108 7.45 -3.83 17.57
N LYS A 109 6.32 -3.81 18.28
CA LYS A 109 5.21 -4.76 18.09
C LYS A 109 4.04 -4.10 17.37
N LEU A 110 3.40 -4.87 16.48
CA LEU A 110 2.17 -4.50 15.80
C LEU A 110 1.05 -5.47 16.19
N PRO A 111 -0.05 -4.98 16.79
CA PRO A 111 -1.28 -5.75 16.96
C PRO A 111 -1.88 -6.17 15.62
N TYR A 112 -2.36 -7.41 15.56
CA TYR A 112 -3.14 -7.92 14.44
C TYR A 112 -4.19 -8.92 14.93
N PHE A 113 -5.32 -9.02 14.24
CA PHE A 113 -6.33 -10.04 14.52
C PHE A 113 -5.92 -11.38 13.92
N ASN A 114 -6.02 -12.45 14.71
CA ASN A 114 -5.70 -13.82 14.30
C ASN A 114 -6.93 -14.76 14.33
N GLY A 115 -8.12 -14.18 14.48
CA GLY A 115 -9.42 -14.84 14.49
C GLY A 115 -10.50 -13.85 14.96
N ASN A 116 -11.75 -14.33 15.09
CA ASN A 116 -12.80 -13.55 15.75
C ASN A 116 -12.41 -13.31 17.21
N ASP A 117 -12.56 -12.05 17.67
CA ASP A 117 -12.33 -11.63 19.06
C ASP A 117 -10.98 -12.10 19.65
N THR A 118 -9.97 -12.25 18.79
CA THR A 118 -8.63 -12.69 19.15
C THR A 118 -7.61 -11.82 18.45
N ALA A 119 -6.59 -11.40 19.21
CA ALA A 119 -5.51 -10.58 18.72
C ALA A 119 -4.16 -11.16 19.15
N ALA A 120 -3.15 -10.90 18.35
CA ALA A 120 -1.77 -11.26 18.63
C ALA A 120 -0.83 -10.10 18.25
N LEU A 121 0.44 -10.27 18.58
CA LEU A 121 1.49 -9.31 18.24
C LEU A 121 2.48 -9.95 17.27
N THR A 122 2.84 -9.21 16.24
CA THR A 122 3.99 -9.51 15.40
C THR A 122 5.08 -8.47 15.58
N VAL A 123 6.33 -8.81 15.28
CA VAL A 123 7.41 -7.82 15.25
C VAL A 123 7.24 -6.98 13.98
N LEU A 124 7.08 -5.67 14.15
CA LEU A 124 7.16 -4.73 13.05
C LEU A 124 8.61 -4.27 12.92
N THR A 125 9.33 -4.78 11.93
CA THR A 125 10.76 -4.49 11.74
C THR A 125 11.00 -3.00 11.43
N GLN A 126 12.26 -2.55 11.59
CA GLN A 126 12.66 -1.20 11.18
C GLN A 126 12.32 -0.93 9.72
N VAL A 127 12.51 -1.92 8.84
CA VAL A 127 12.14 -1.82 7.41
C VAL A 127 10.65 -1.58 7.23
N GLY A 128 9.81 -2.32 7.96
CA GLY A 128 8.37 -2.13 7.93
C GLY A 128 7.99 -0.72 8.39
N ARG A 129 8.56 -0.24 9.49
CA ARG A 129 8.34 1.12 10.01
C ARG A 129 8.80 2.20 9.03
N ASP A 130 9.95 2.01 8.39
CA ASP A 130 10.50 2.98 7.44
C ASP A 130 9.64 3.12 6.19
N ILE A 131 9.04 2.02 5.70
CA ILE A 131 8.15 2.03 4.54
C ILE A 131 6.80 2.69 4.88
N ILE A 132 6.13 2.24 5.96
CA ILE A 132 4.81 2.79 6.33
C ILE A 132 4.88 4.25 6.78
N GLY A 133 6.05 4.70 7.25
CA GLY A 133 6.29 6.08 7.67
C GLY A 133 6.62 7.03 6.51
N LYS A 134 6.65 6.58 5.25
CA LYS A 134 6.89 7.46 4.09
C LYS A 134 5.63 8.23 3.71
N ASN A 135 5.81 9.51 3.33
CA ASN A 135 4.70 10.41 2.96
C ASN A 135 4.38 10.39 1.47
N ALA A 136 5.34 10.00 0.62
CA ALA A 136 5.17 9.97 -0.82
C ALA A 136 5.72 8.67 -1.43
N ILE A 137 5.17 8.28 -2.58
CA ILE A 137 5.65 7.14 -3.37
C ILE A 137 7.14 7.29 -3.69
N ALA A 138 7.60 8.50 -4.02
CA ALA A 138 9.01 8.77 -4.33
C ALA A 138 9.97 8.41 -3.17
N ASP A 139 9.54 8.61 -1.92
CA ASP A 139 10.34 8.27 -0.74
C ASP A 139 10.41 6.75 -0.54
N VAL A 140 9.33 6.03 -0.85
CA VAL A 140 9.31 4.56 -0.83
C VAL A 140 10.24 4.00 -1.90
N LEU A 141 10.19 4.54 -3.12
CA LEU A 141 11.09 4.14 -4.21
C LEU A 141 12.55 4.40 -3.85
N THR A 142 12.85 5.55 -3.22
CA THR A 142 14.19 5.90 -2.76
C THR A 142 14.67 4.96 -1.65
N TYR A 143 13.80 4.65 -0.68
CA TYR A 143 14.11 3.71 0.39
C TYR A 143 14.44 2.31 -0.14
N LEU A 144 13.69 1.84 -1.15
CA LEU A 144 13.95 0.58 -1.86
C LEU A 144 15.11 0.66 -2.87
N GLN A 145 15.74 1.83 -3.02
CA GLN A 145 16.83 2.08 -3.95
C GLN A 145 16.44 1.79 -5.42
N LEU A 146 15.17 2.01 -5.76
CA LEU A 146 14.66 1.80 -7.11
C LEU A 146 15.08 2.94 -8.03
N GLY A 147 15.85 2.59 -9.07
CA GLY A 147 16.26 3.53 -10.11
C GLY A 147 15.15 3.88 -11.10
N GLU A 148 15.47 4.75 -12.06
CA GLU A 148 14.51 5.26 -13.05
C GLU A 148 13.88 4.16 -13.90
N ALA A 149 14.58 3.04 -14.14
CA ALA A 149 14.03 1.94 -14.93
C ALA A 149 12.76 1.35 -14.31
N ALA A 150 12.71 1.22 -12.97
CA ALA A 150 11.55 0.70 -12.26
C ALA A 150 10.31 1.62 -12.35
N LYS A 151 10.50 2.88 -12.78
CA LYS A 151 9.45 3.89 -12.93
C LYS A 151 8.89 3.95 -14.36
N ARG A 152 9.54 3.28 -15.32
CA ARG A 152 9.20 3.35 -16.75
C ARG A 152 8.31 2.18 -17.16
N ALA A 153 7.34 2.47 -18.03
CA ALA A 153 6.52 1.44 -18.63
C ALA A 153 7.32 0.64 -19.68
N VAL A 154 6.91 -0.62 -19.90
CA VAL A 154 7.38 -1.42 -21.02
C VAL A 154 6.72 -0.93 -22.31
N GLY A 155 7.51 -0.71 -23.36
CA GLY A 155 7.04 -0.23 -24.66
C GLY A 155 8.12 0.51 -25.44
N THR A 156 7.77 1.03 -26.62
CA THR A 156 8.72 1.66 -27.56
C THR A 156 8.58 3.18 -27.66
N GLY A 157 7.67 3.79 -26.89
CA GLY A 157 7.48 5.23 -26.80
C GLY A 157 8.57 5.95 -25.99
N THR A 158 8.53 7.28 -26.01
CA THR A 158 9.45 8.13 -25.24
C THR A 158 9.41 7.76 -23.75
N ASN A 159 10.59 7.63 -23.13
CA ASN A 159 10.75 7.24 -21.73
C ASN A 159 10.18 5.85 -21.38
N GLN A 160 9.99 4.96 -22.35
CA GLN A 160 9.66 3.55 -22.10
C GLN A 160 10.90 2.66 -22.22
N ILE A 161 10.78 1.43 -21.72
CA ILE A 161 11.79 0.37 -21.86
C ILE A 161 11.26 -0.63 -22.88
N PRO A 162 11.87 -0.73 -24.08
CA PRO A 162 11.49 -1.76 -25.04
C PRO A 162 11.76 -3.15 -24.47
N ASP A 163 10.78 -4.04 -24.56
CA ASP A 163 11.00 -5.45 -24.27
C ASP A 163 11.77 -6.14 -25.41
N MET A 164 12.10 -7.42 -25.23
CA MET A 164 12.81 -8.18 -26.26
C MET A 164 11.96 -8.37 -27.53
N ALA A 165 10.64 -8.46 -27.41
CA ALA A 165 9.73 -8.63 -28.56
C ALA A 165 9.74 -7.40 -29.49
N SER A 166 10.10 -6.23 -28.97
CA SER A 166 10.29 -4.99 -29.73
C SER A 166 11.53 -5.04 -30.65
N PHE A 167 12.45 -6.00 -30.44
CA PHE A 167 13.62 -6.26 -31.28
C PHE A 167 13.41 -7.52 -32.15
N ALA A 168 12.49 -7.44 -33.12
CA ALA A 168 12.21 -8.56 -34.01
C ALA A 168 13.42 -8.87 -34.92
N ALA A 169 13.70 -10.14 -35.17
CA ALA A 169 14.76 -10.55 -36.08
C ALA A 169 14.39 -11.85 -36.80
N GLY A 170 15.07 -12.11 -37.91
CA GLY A 170 14.97 -13.34 -38.68
C GLY A 170 16.23 -13.57 -39.51
N PRO A 171 16.25 -14.59 -40.37
CA PRO A 171 17.40 -14.86 -41.22
C PRO A 171 17.74 -13.65 -42.10
N GLY A 172 18.92 -13.07 -41.89
CA GLY A 172 19.41 -11.94 -42.68
C GLY A 172 18.78 -10.58 -42.34
N TRP A 173 18.01 -10.44 -41.25
CA TRP A 173 17.47 -9.14 -40.86
C TRP A 173 17.22 -8.99 -39.36
N MET A 174 17.29 -7.75 -38.89
CA MET A 174 16.92 -7.34 -37.54
C MET A 174 16.19 -5.99 -37.59
N LYS A 175 15.13 -5.85 -36.80
CA LYS A 175 14.29 -4.66 -36.68
C LYS A 175 14.38 -4.13 -35.25
N PHE A 176 14.63 -2.83 -35.14
CA PHE A 176 14.72 -2.13 -33.87
C PHE A 176 13.36 -1.54 -33.45
N PRO A 177 13.16 -1.21 -32.16
CA PRO A 177 11.97 -0.55 -31.64
C PRO A 177 11.59 0.74 -32.38
N SER A 178 12.57 1.43 -32.94
CA SER A 178 12.39 2.65 -33.75
C SER A 178 11.80 2.39 -35.15
N GLY A 179 11.50 1.13 -35.47
CA GLY A 179 11.06 0.69 -36.80
C GLY A 179 12.19 0.51 -37.80
N LYS A 180 13.41 0.96 -37.49
CA LYS A 180 14.59 0.82 -38.36
C LYS A 180 14.95 -0.65 -38.53
N ILE A 181 15.36 -1.02 -39.73
CA ILE A 181 15.71 -2.39 -40.09
C ILE A 181 17.14 -2.39 -40.64
N ILE A 182 17.94 -3.36 -40.19
CA ILE A 182 19.20 -3.74 -40.82
C ILE A 182 18.97 -5.09 -41.47
N GLN A 183 19.35 -5.21 -42.75
CA GLN A 183 19.33 -6.48 -43.46
C GLN A 183 20.71 -6.77 -44.02
N HIS A 184 21.07 -8.04 -44.12
CA HIS A 184 22.35 -8.47 -44.64
C HIS A 184 22.20 -9.79 -45.37
N GLY A 185 23.16 -10.09 -46.23
CA GLY A 185 23.16 -11.33 -46.97
C GLY A 185 24.42 -11.53 -47.79
N TYR A 186 24.38 -12.60 -48.59
CA TYR A 186 25.48 -13.01 -49.46
C TYR A 186 24.90 -13.44 -50.80
N HIS A 187 25.44 -12.89 -51.90
CA HIS A 187 25.10 -13.33 -53.25
C HIS A 187 26.32 -13.34 -54.16
N THR A 188 26.33 -14.29 -55.10
CA THR A 188 27.28 -14.30 -56.21
C THR A 188 26.82 -13.31 -57.27
N SER A 189 27.67 -12.35 -57.58
CA SER A 189 27.47 -11.40 -58.70
C SER A 189 27.59 -12.09 -60.06
N SER A 190 27.25 -11.40 -61.16
CA SER A 190 27.31 -11.96 -62.52
C SER A 190 28.36 -11.26 -63.38
N ALA A 191 29.08 -12.05 -64.17
CA ALA A 191 29.99 -11.55 -65.19
C ALA A 191 29.25 -10.90 -66.39
N SER A 192 27.98 -11.24 -66.61
CA SER A 192 27.21 -10.81 -67.78
C SER A 192 26.39 -9.54 -67.57
N GLY A 193 26.13 -9.12 -66.32
CA GLY A 193 25.27 -7.98 -66.03
C GLY A 193 25.01 -7.78 -64.55
N ALA A 194 24.25 -6.73 -64.21
CA ALA A 194 23.76 -6.57 -62.85
C ALA A 194 22.70 -7.64 -62.54
N ILE A 195 22.70 -8.17 -61.32
CA ILE A 195 21.63 -9.06 -60.85
C ILE A 195 20.75 -8.32 -59.84
N ILE A 196 19.49 -8.71 -59.76
CA ILE A 196 18.57 -8.20 -58.74
C ILE A 196 18.70 -9.07 -57.50
N VAL A 197 18.96 -8.42 -56.37
CA VAL A 197 18.95 -9.03 -55.04
C VAL A 197 17.73 -8.51 -54.29
N ASN A 198 16.88 -9.43 -53.82
CA ASN A 198 15.76 -9.11 -52.96
C ASN A 198 16.20 -9.07 -51.50
N PHE A 199 15.75 -8.08 -50.75
CA PHE A 199 15.92 -8.07 -49.30
C PHE A 199 15.11 -9.21 -48.65
N PRO A 200 15.61 -9.83 -47.55
CA PRO A 200 14.87 -10.84 -46.79
C PRO A 200 13.44 -10.45 -46.44
N ILE A 201 13.24 -9.17 -46.09
CA ILE A 201 11.93 -8.54 -45.99
C ILE A 201 11.93 -7.20 -46.74
N PRO A 202 10.83 -6.76 -47.36
CA PRO A 202 10.74 -5.40 -47.86
C PRO A 202 10.88 -4.39 -46.73
N PHE A 203 11.64 -3.31 -46.94
CA PHE A 203 11.58 -2.15 -46.05
C PHE A 203 10.15 -1.57 -46.12
N PRO A 204 9.46 -1.38 -44.98
CA PRO A 204 8.09 -0.86 -45.00
C PRO A 204 7.92 0.46 -45.77
N THR A 205 8.90 1.37 -45.66
CA THR A 205 8.87 2.71 -46.25
C THR A 205 9.95 2.90 -47.31
N GLN A 206 11.24 2.76 -46.95
CA GLN A 206 12.37 2.97 -47.85
C GLN A 206 13.66 2.28 -47.39
N CYS A 207 14.48 1.86 -48.35
CA CYS A 207 15.88 1.54 -48.13
C CYS A 207 16.70 2.84 -48.19
N PHE A 208 17.47 3.15 -47.15
CA PHE A 208 18.34 4.33 -47.13
C PHE A 208 19.64 4.10 -47.91
N GLY A 209 20.09 2.84 -48.02
CA GLY A 209 21.30 2.50 -48.74
C GLY A 209 21.70 1.04 -48.55
N VAL A 210 22.49 0.56 -49.50
CA VAL A 210 23.10 -0.77 -49.50
C VAL A 210 24.57 -0.61 -49.82
N THR A 211 25.42 -1.34 -49.11
CA THR A 211 26.82 -1.49 -49.48
C THR A 211 27.20 -2.96 -49.48
N GLY A 212 28.19 -3.30 -50.30
CA GLY A 212 28.66 -4.66 -50.44
C GLY A 212 30.18 -4.72 -50.50
N ALA A 213 30.73 -5.84 -50.08
CA ALA A 213 32.15 -6.13 -50.14
C ALA A 213 32.37 -7.57 -50.59
N GLY A 214 33.36 -7.74 -51.47
CA GLY A 214 33.86 -9.04 -51.87
C GLY A 214 34.49 -9.79 -50.69
N THR A 215 34.25 -11.10 -50.62
CA THR A 215 34.66 -11.92 -49.45
C THR A 215 35.50 -13.14 -49.79
N ASP A 216 35.81 -13.37 -51.06
CA ASP A 216 36.68 -14.45 -51.51
C ASP A 216 38.08 -13.94 -51.92
N ALA A 217 39.06 -14.84 -52.02
CA ALA A 217 40.46 -14.47 -52.30
C ALA A 217 40.67 -13.88 -53.71
N SER A 218 39.69 -14.05 -54.61
CA SER A 218 39.67 -13.50 -55.97
C SER A 218 38.61 -12.40 -56.11
N ALA A 219 38.18 -11.81 -54.99
CA ALA A 219 36.99 -10.99 -55.01
C ALA A 219 37.19 -9.70 -55.77
N ALA A 220 36.11 -9.24 -56.39
CA ALA A 220 36.04 -7.90 -56.95
C ALA A 220 36.47 -6.87 -55.91
N ASN A 221 37.43 -6.02 -56.29
CA ASN A 221 37.84 -4.88 -55.46
C ASN A 221 36.84 -3.70 -55.56
N ILE A 222 35.80 -3.84 -56.38
CA ILE A 222 34.70 -2.87 -56.51
C ILE A 222 33.36 -3.62 -56.53
N ALA A 223 32.49 -3.31 -55.57
CA ALA A 223 31.10 -3.75 -55.55
C ALA A 223 30.17 -2.56 -55.74
N GLY A 224 29.27 -2.66 -56.73
CA GLY A 224 28.21 -1.69 -56.97
C GLY A 224 26.88 -2.21 -56.44
N CYS A 225 26.32 -1.51 -55.47
CA CYS A 225 25.00 -1.77 -54.92
C CYS A 225 24.10 -0.56 -55.19
N HIS A 226 23.19 -0.69 -56.16
CA HIS A 226 22.25 0.38 -56.50
C HIS A 226 20.85 0.00 -56.04
N VAL A 227 20.33 0.70 -55.03
CA VAL A 227 18.96 0.51 -54.52
C VAL A 227 17.95 0.71 -55.64
N ILE A 228 17.09 -0.28 -55.86
CA ILE A 228 16.00 -0.17 -56.84
C ILE A 228 14.80 0.48 -56.14
N ASP A 229 14.37 -0.15 -55.05
CA ASP A 229 13.21 0.26 -54.26
C ASP A 229 13.29 -0.32 -52.85
N LYS A 230 12.13 -0.43 -52.19
CA LYS A 230 12.02 -0.99 -50.84
C LYS A 230 12.19 -2.51 -50.76
N ALA A 231 12.20 -3.22 -51.88
CA ALA A 231 12.24 -4.68 -51.95
C ALA A 231 13.59 -5.23 -52.43
N GLY A 232 14.41 -4.44 -53.13
CA GLY A 232 15.71 -4.93 -53.59
C GLY A 232 16.67 -3.90 -54.17
N PHE A 233 17.80 -4.40 -54.64
CA PHE A 233 18.87 -3.61 -55.25
C PHE A 233 19.56 -4.37 -56.40
N ASN A 234 20.18 -3.63 -57.30
CA ASN A 234 21.07 -4.18 -58.32
C ASN A 234 22.46 -4.41 -57.73
N LEU A 235 22.97 -5.63 -57.85
CA LEU A 235 24.32 -6.03 -57.47
C LEU A 235 25.19 -6.21 -58.71
N SER A 236 26.36 -5.58 -58.71
CA SER A 236 27.40 -5.74 -59.71
C SER A 236 28.77 -5.75 -59.04
N ALA A 237 29.73 -6.44 -59.65
CA ALA A 237 31.08 -6.53 -59.12
C ALA A 237 32.11 -6.47 -60.24
N TRP A 238 33.21 -5.77 -60.01
CA TRP A 238 34.30 -5.63 -60.96
C TRP A 238 35.64 -5.90 -60.30
N LEU A 239 36.48 -6.61 -61.03
CA LEU A 239 37.89 -6.72 -60.71
C LEU A 239 38.65 -5.72 -61.59
N VAL A 240 39.43 -4.84 -60.95
CA VAL A 240 40.29 -3.87 -61.63
C VAL A 240 41.74 -4.18 -61.27
N ALA A 241 42.53 -4.52 -62.28
CA ALA A 241 43.99 -4.64 -62.18
C ALA A 241 44.66 -3.37 -62.74
N ALA A 242 45.93 -3.16 -62.42
CA ALA A 242 46.70 -2.04 -62.95
C ALA A 242 46.70 -2.08 -64.49
N ASN A 243 46.36 -0.95 -65.13
CA ASN A 243 46.28 -0.80 -66.59
C ASN A 243 45.28 -1.73 -67.29
N SER A 244 44.22 -2.19 -66.61
CA SER A 244 43.17 -3.02 -67.20
C SER A 244 41.84 -2.28 -67.38
N VAL A 245 40.99 -2.83 -68.25
CA VAL A 245 39.58 -2.43 -68.36
C VAL A 245 38.79 -3.03 -67.19
N PHE A 246 37.70 -2.39 -66.77
CA PHE A 246 36.79 -2.91 -65.74
C PHE A 246 36.12 -4.20 -66.24
N ASN A 247 36.50 -5.34 -65.66
CA ASN A 247 35.88 -6.63 -65.98
C ASN A 247 34.85 -7.01 -64.93
N ARG A 248 33.59 -7.17 -65.37
CA ARG A 248 32.54 -7.75 -64.53
C ARG A 248 32.95 -9.16 -64.12
N THR A 249 32.85 -9.45 -62.85
CA THR A 249 33.32 -10.71 -62.28
C THR A 249 32.19 -11.36 -61.50
N ALA A 250 32.02 -12.67 -61.68
CA ALA A 250 31.14 -13.46 -60.84
C ALA A 250 31.88 -13.87 -59.56
N THR A 251 31.55 -13.24 -58.44
CA THR A 251 32.21 -13.41 -57.14
C THR A 251 31.22 -13.21 -56.00
N ASN A 252 31.51 -13.79 -54.84
CA ASN A 252 30.66 -13.68 -53.66
C ASN A 252 30.81 -12.31 -53.00
N ILE A 253 29.68 -11.60 -52.93
CA ILE A 253 29.56 -10.30 -52.28
C ILE A 253 28.70 -10.47 -51.02
N SER A 254 29.29 -10.13 -49.88
CA SER A 254 28.53 -9.82 -48.66
C SER A 254 27.91 -8.44 -48.79
N TRP A 255 26.71 -8.23 -48.28
CA TRP A 255 26.09 -6.92 -48.30
C TRP A 255 25.34 -6.62 -47.00
N ILE A 256 25.21 -5.33 -46.72
CA ILE A 256 24.41 -4.80 -45.62
C ILE A 256 23.56 -3.62 -46.13
N ALA A 257 22.31 -3.59 -45.67
CA ALA A 257 21.31 -2.60 -46.04
C ALA A 257 20.67 -2.02 -44.78
N VAL A 258 20.35 -0.73 -44.81
CA VAL A 258 19.65 -0.05 -43.71
C VAL A 258 18.42 0.68 -44.26
N GLY A 259 17.31 0.64 -43.53
CA GLY A 259 16.07 1.30 -43.94
C GLY A 259 15.00 1.32 -42.86
N ILE A 260 13.77 1.67 -43.25
CA ILE A 260 12.56 1.67 -42.41
C ILE A 260 11.33 1.32 -43.22
#